data_AF-A0A955LHV0-F1
#
_entry.id   AF-A0A955LHV0-F1
#
_cell.length_a   1.000
_cell.length_b   1.000
_cell.length_c   1.000
_cell.angle_alpha   90.00
_cell.angle_beta   90.00
_cell.angle_gamma   90.00
#
_symmetry.space_group_name_H-M   'P 1'
#
loop_
_entity.id
_entity.type
_entity.pdbx_description
1 polymer ?
#
loop_
_entity_poly.entity_id
_entity_poly.type
_entity_poly.pdbx_seq_one_letter_code
_entity_poly.pdbx_strand_id
1 'polypeptide(L)'
;YVPVSSDAVQGRDVVHTHVQQYKQLLRWGWGIITFPMAIKSLLNAKKISHTERAIWFYRFFERYAIWYTIIILITFGFPLLILFNPEFRTTTFSFLLPKITSNFLTLALFLLIPAAWFRQKLTPPMPKDWPAWKRSLVILEGVLVILHLFTYVFLPFLQAETLFMFGRKMDKFEFTPKFRNEKKSKS
;
A
#
# COMPACT_ATOMS: atom_id res chain seq x y z
N TYR A 1 -1.52 -14.49 24.95
CA TYR A 1 -0.76 -14.35 23.69
C TYR A 1 -1.57 -15.07 22.61
N VAL A 2 -2.13 -14.37 21.63
CA VAL A 2 -2.80 -15.01 20.48
C VAL A 2 -1.72 -15.20 19.42
N PRO A 3 -1.38 -16.43 19.00
CA PRO A 3 -0.38 -16.63 17.96
C PRO A 3 -0.94 -16.09 16.64
N VAL A 4 -0.41 -14.96 16.19
CA VAL A 4 -0.65 -14.46 14.83
C VAL A 4 0.24 -15.29 13.90
N SER A 5 -0.33 -16.29 13.25
CA SER A 5 0.32 -16.92 12.11
C SER A 5 0.12 -16.02 10.89
N SER A 6 1.10 -15.15 10.63
CA SER A 6 1.19 -14.48 9.34
C SER A 6 1.59 -15.54 8.31
N ASP A 7 0.59 -16.20 7.73
CA ASP A 7 0.79 -17.24 6.71
C ASP A 7 1.39 -16.55 5.48
N ALA A 8 2.70 -16.75 5.26
CA ALA A 8 3.39 -16.22 4.10
C ALA A 8 2.88 -16.95 2.85
N VAL A 9 2.66 -16.22 1.76
CA VAL A 9 2.31 -16.86 0.49
C VAL A 9 3.48 -17.74 0.06
N GLN A 10 3.27 -19.05 0.07
CA GLN A 10 4.29 -20.01 -0.33
C GLN A 10 3.90 -20.61 -1.68
N GLY A 11 4.77 -20.45 -2.67
CA GLY A 11 4.69 -21.15 -3.94
C GLY A 11 5.58 -22.40 -3.96
N ARG A 12 5.52 -23.12 -5.09
CA ARG A 12 6.41 -24.27 -5.35
C ARG A 12 7.89 -23.85 -5.42
N ASP A 13 8.15 -22.70 -6.02
CA ASP A 13 9.47 -22.10 -6.22
C ASP A 13 9.45 -20.60 -5.90
N VAL A 14 10.61 -19.97 -5.73
CA VAL A 14 10.74 -18.53 -5.41
C VAL A 14 9.98 -17.64 -6.40
N VAL A 15 10.09 -17.91 -7.69
CA VAL A 15 9.35 -17.16 -8.74
C VAL A 15 7.84 -17.35 -8.57
N HIS A 16 7.40 -18.58 -8.32
CA HIS A 16 5.99 -18.87 -8.11
C HIS A 16 5.45 -18.16 -6.86
N THR A 17 6.23 -18.13 -5.79
CA THR A 17 5.91 -17.39 -4.55
C THR A 17 5.66 -15.90 -4.84
N HIS A 18 6.56 -15.25 -5.58
CA HIS A 18 6.40 -13.83 -5.93
C HIS A 18 5.18 -13.57 -6.82
N VAL A 19 4.90 -14.45 -7.79
CA VAL A 19 3.70 -14.34 -8.64
C VAL A 19 2.42 -14.51 -7.82
N GLN A 20 2.39 -15.47 -6.89
CA GLN A 20 1.23 -15.69 -6.03
C GLN A 20 1.02 -14.51 -5.05
N GLN A 21 2.11 -13.96 -4.50
CA GLN A 21 2.06 -12.76 -3.67
C GLN A 21 1.47 -11.58 -4.44
N TYR A 22 1.90 -11.36 -5.68
CA TYR A 22 1.37 -10.31 -6.54
C TYR A 22 -0.13 -10.48 -6.78
N LYS A 23 -0.57 -11.70 -7.14
CA LYS A 23 -2.00 -12.02 -7.35
C LYS A 23 -2.83 -11.81 -6.08
N GLN A 24 -2.28 -12.16 -4.90
CA GLN A 24 -2.96 -11.92 -3.63
C GLN A 24 -3.14 -10.43 -3.35
N LEU A 25 -2.13 -9.61 -3.61
CA LEU A 25 -2.20 -8.16 -3.42
C LEU A 25 -3.11 -7.50 -4.45
N LEU A 26 -3.12 -7.98 -5.69
CA LEU A 26 -4.07 -7.54 -6.71
C LEU A 26 -5.52 -7.79 -6.27
N ARG A 27 -5.78 -8.94 -5.63
CA ARG A 27 -7.09 -9.25 -5.03
C ARG A 27 -7.46 -8.31 -3.88
N TRP A 28 -6.48 -7.93 -3.06
CA TRP A 28 -6.70 -6.93 -2.00
C TRP A 28 -7.03 -5.56 -2.59
N GLY A 29 -6.33 -5.15 -3.66
CA GLY A 29 -6.68 -3.96 -4.44
C GLY A 29 -8.09 -4.01 -4.98
N TRP A 30 -8.53 -5.17 -5.47
CA TRP A 30 -9.92 -5.40 -5.88
C TRP A 30 -10.96 -5.23 -4.77
N GLY A 31 -10.54 -5.32 -3.50
CA GLY A 31 -11.38 -5.02 -2.34
C GLY A 31 -11.92 -3.58 -2.30
N ILE A 32 -11.39 -2.66 -3.12
CA ILE A 32 -11.89 -1.29 -3.26
C ILE A 32 -13.37 -1.24 -3.68
N ILE A 33 -13.91 -2.29 -4.32
CA ILE A 33 -15.35 -2.41 -4.63
C ILE A 33 -16.24 -2.29 -3.39
N THR A 34 -15.71 -2.58 -2.20
CA THR A 34 -16.42 -2.39 -0.94
C THR A 34 -16.76 -0.92 -0.66
N PHE A 35 -16.00 0.03 -1.19
CA PHE A 35 -16.23 1.46 -1.03
C PHE A 35 -17.56 1.93 -1.66
N PRO A 36 -17.83 1.74 -2.97
CA PRO A 36 -19.11 2.13 -3.56
C PRO A 36 -20.28 1.33 -2.98
N MET A 37 -20.08 0.05 -2.62
CA MET A 37 -21.11 -0.73 -1.94
C MET A 37 -21.43 -0.18 -0.55
N ALA A 38 -20.42 0.20 0.23
CA ALA A 38 -20.59 0.81 1.54
C ALA A 38 -21.29 2.18 1.44
N ILE A 39 -20.91 3.03 0.48
CA ILE A 39 -21.60 4.30 0.22
C ILE A 39 -23.07 4.03 -0.12
N LYS A 40 -23.35 3.10 -1.04
CA LYS A 40 -24.74 2.76 -1.41
C LYS A 40 -25.54 2.29 -0.19
N SER A 41 -24.95 1.45 0.65
CA SER A 41 -25.58 0.99 1.90
C SER A 41 -25.84 2.15 2.87
N LEU A 42 -24.88 3.07 2.99
CA LEU A 42 -24.96 4.23 3.87
C LEU A 42 -26.05 5.22 3.43
N LEU A 43 -26.21 5.43 2.12
CA LEU A 43 -27.26 6.27 1.54
C LEU A 43 -28.66 5.68 1.73
N ASN A 44 -28.79 4.36 1.64
CA ASN A 44 -30.07 3.66 1.81
C ASN A 44 -30.46 3.38 3.28
N ALA A 45 -29.55 3.64 4.23
CA ALA A 45 -29.80 3.38 5.64
C ALA A 45 -30.79 4.38 6.25
N LYS A 46 -32.00 3.90 6.57
CA LYS A 46 -33.08 4.72 7.14
C LYS A 46 -32.91 5.10 8.62
N LYS A 47 -32.12 4.33 9.37
CA LYS A 47 -31.95 4.48 10.83
C LYS A 47 -30.80 5.40 11.25
N ILE A 48 -30.01 5.91 10.31
CA ILE A 48 -28.81 6.71 10.58
C ILE A 48 -29.18 8.20 10.48
N SER A 49 -28.75 8.99 11.46
CA SER A 49 -28.94 10.45 11.43
C SER A 49 -28.15 11.10 10.28
N HIS A 50 -28.58 12.27 9.80
CA HIS A 50 -27.89 12.97 8.72
C HIS A 50 -26.43 13.29 9.06
N THR A 51 -26.15 13.64 10.32
CA THR A 51 -24.80 13.95 10.81
C THR A 51 -23.90 12.71 10.79
N GLU A 52 -24.36 11.59 11.35
CA GLU A 52 -23.59 10.34 11.31
C GLU A 52 -23.34 9.88 9.88
N ARG A 53 -24.34 10.04 9.00
CA ARG A 53 -24.20 9.73 7.58
C ARG A 53 -23.08 10.56 6.94
N ALA A 54 -23.03 11.86 7.20
CA ALA A 54 -21.99 12.74 6.68
C ALA A 54 -20.60 12.35 7.23
N ILE A 55 -20.50 12.02 8.52
CA ILE A 55 -19.24 11.59 9.15
C ILE A 55 -18.75 10.29 8.51
N TRP A 56 -19.62 9.29 8.34
CA TRP A 56 -19.23 8.03 7.71
C TRP A 56 -18.87 8.19 6.24
N PHE A 57 -19.62 9.02 5.51
CA PHE A 57 -19.30 9.35 4.12
C PHE A 57 -17.91 9.99 4.02
N TYR A 58 -17.63 11.01 4.84
CA TYR A 58 -16.32 11.66 4.90
C TYR A 58 -15.21 10.65 5.23
N ARG A 59 -15.39 9.78 6.24
CA ARG A 59 -14.39 8.76 6.60
C ARG A 59 -14.10 7.79 5.46
N PHE A 60 -15.13 7.36 4.73
CA PHE A 60 -14.93 6.49 3.57
C PHE A 60 -14.23 7.23 2.43
N PHE A 61 -14.65 8.46 2.15
CA PHE A 61 -14.08 9.29 1.08
C PHE A 61 -12.63 9.69 1.38
N GLU A 62 -12.33 10.05 2.62
CA GLU A 62 -10.99 10.31 3.10
C GLU A 62 -10.08 9.08 2.90
N ARG A 63 -10.53 7.92 3.38
CA ARG A 63 -9.72 6.69 3.36
C ARG A 63 -9.48 6.15 1.94
N TYR A 64 -10.48 6.21 1.07
CA TYR A 64 -10.43 5.55 -0.24
C TYR A 64 -10.18 6.49 -1.41
N ALA A 65 -10.39 7.80 -1.27
CA ALA A 65 -10.22 8.75 -2.37
C ALA A 65 -9.19 9.84 -2.06
N ILE A 66 -9.35 10.58 -0.96
CA ILE A 66 -8.54 11.81 -0.71
C ILE A 66 -7.05 11.50 -0.66
N TRP A 67 -6.62 10.57 0.21
CA TRP A 67 -5.19 10.29 0.38
C TRP A 67 -4.54 9.73 -0.89
N TYR A 68 -5.20 8.79 -1.58
CA TYR A 68 -4.72 8.24 -2.84
C TYR A 68 -4.59 9.31 -3.94
N THR A 69 -5.62 10.16 -4.08
CA THR A 69 -5.64 11.25 -5.06
C THR A 69 -4.51 12.24 -4.79
N ILE A 70 -4.30 12.63 -3.52
CA ILE A 70 -3.22 13.56 -3.13
C ILE A 70 -1.86 12.97 -3.49
N ILE A 71 -1.60 11.69 -3.20
CA ILE A 71 -0.33 11.03 -3.51
C ILE A 71 -0.09 11.02 -5.03
N ILE A 72 -1.06 10.58 -5.82
CA ILE A 72 -0.94 10.54 -7.29
C ILE A 72 -0.75 11.96 -7.86
N LEU A 73 -1.47 12.95 -7.34
CA LEU A 73 -1.37 14.34 -7.78
C LEU A 73 0.01 14.92 -7.46
N ILE A 74 0.55 14.66 -6.27
CA ILE A 74 1.88 15.14 -5.89
C ILE A 74 2.99 14.44 -6.68
N THR A 75 2.91 13.11 -6.83
CA THR A 75 3.96 12.32 -7.47
C THR A 75 3.96 12.46 -8.99
N PHE A 76 2.80 12.52 -9.62
CA PHE A 76 2.67 12.55 -11.09
C PHE A 76 1.92 13.78 -11.58
N GLY A 77 0.79 14.13 -10.97
CA GLY A 77 -0.10 15.19 -11.46
C GLY A 77 0.56 16.56 -11.60
N PHE A 78 1.09 17.12 -10.52
CA PHE A 78 1.74 18.44 -10.54
C PHE A 78 3.01 18.46 -11.38
N PRO A 79 3.92 17.47 -11.31
CA PRO A 79 5.07 17.42 -12.21
C PRO A 79 4.66 17.39 -13.69
N LEU A 80 3.67 16.57 -14.06
CA LEU A 80 3.17 16.51 -15.44
C LEU A 80 2.51 17.84 -15.85
N LEU A 81 1.71 18.45 -14.97
CA LEU A 81 1.07 19.75 -15.23
C LEU A 81 2.12 20.84 -15.48
N ILE A 82 3.16 20.91 -14.65
CA ILE A 82 4.28 21.85 -14.82
C ILE A 82 5.07 21.55 -16.10
N LEU A 83 5.20 20.28 -16.49
CA LEU A 83 5.95 19.89 -17.69
C LEU A 83 5.20 20.26 -18.98
N PHE A 84 3.89 20.01 -19.03
CA PHE A 84 3.08 20.12 -20.25
C PHE A 84 2.33 21.45 -20.40
N ASN A 85 2.21 22.26 -19.35
CA ASN A 85 1.49 23.54 -19.40
C ASN A 85 2.44 24.75 -19.19
N PRO A 86 2.86 25.44 -20.27
CA PRO A 86 3.74 26.60 -20.19
C PRO A 86 3.14 27.79 -19.42
N GLU A 87 1.82 27.99 -19.50
CA GLU A 87 1.14 29.06 -18.76
C GLU A 87 1.19 28.79 -17.25
N PHE A 88 1.00 27.53 -16.85
CA PHE A 88 1.09 27.15 -15.46
C PHE A 88 2.50 27.38 -14.90
N ARG A 89 3.56 27.12 -15.69
CA ARG A 89 4.97 27.33 -15.29
C ARG A 89 5.33 28.77 -14.92
N THR A 90 4.62 29.75 -15.45
CA THR A 90 4.89 31.16 -15.13
C THR A 90 4.09 31.64 -13.91
N THR A 91 3.14 30.84 -13.42
CA THR A 91 2.36 31.17 -12.22
C THR A 91 3.19 31.03 -10.95
N THR A 92 2.91 31.87 -9.95
CA THR A 92 3.47 31.76 -8.60
C THR A 92 3.25 30.39 -7.98
N PHE A 93 2.11 29.76 -8.30
CA PHE A 93 1.71 28.46 -7.75
C PHE A 93 2.65 27.32 -8.21
N SER A 94 3.16 27.37 -9.44
CA SER A 94 4.11 26.37 -9.94
C SER A 94 5.44 26.34 -9.18
N PHE A 95 5.84 27.47 -8.60
CA PHE A 95 7.03 27.58 -7.74
C PHE A 95 6.73 27.22 -6.29
N LEU A 96 5.57 27.62 -5.76
CA LEU A 96 5.21 27.39 -4.37
C LEU A 96 4.89 25.92 -4.08
N LEU A 97 4.20 25.22 -4.98
CA LEU A 97 3.79 23.84 -4.77
C LEU A 97 4.96 22.90 -4.50
N PRO A 98 5.96 22.80 -5.40
CA PRO A 98 7.09 21.91 -5.17
C PRO A 98 7.86 22.28 -3.89
N LYS A 99 7.94 23.57 -3.55
CA LYS A 99 8.62 24.05 -2.34
C LYS A 99 7.90 23.61 -1.07
N ILE A 100 6.58 23.82 -1.00
CA ILE A 100 5.76 23.43 0.14
C ILE A 100 5.79 21.91 0.29
N THR A 101 5.53 21.17 -0.79
CA THR A 101 5.56 19.71 -0.78
C THR A 101 6.94 19.18 -0.39
N SER A 102 8.04 19.75 -0.91
CA SER A 102 9.40 19.37 -0.53
C SER A 102 9.66 19.53 0.97
N ASN A 103 9.23 20.67 1.55
CA ASN A 103 9.38 20.92 2.98
C ASN A 103 8.59 19.89 3.81
N PHE A 104 7.34 19.60 3.44
CA PHE A 104 6.53 18.59 4.11
C PHE A 104 7.12 17.19 4.01
N LEU A 105 7.57 16.78 2.82
CA LEU A 105 8.20 15.47 2.62
C LEU A 105 9.53 15.34 3.35
N THR A 106 10.32 16.42 3.40
CA THR A 106 11.57 16.48 4.16
C THR A 106 11.29 16.32 5.65
N LEU A 107 10.30 17.04 6.18
CA LEU A 107 9.87 16.88 7.58
C LEU A 107 9.39 15.46 7.86
N ALA A 108 8.58 14.88 6.97
CA ALA A 108 8.12 13.49 7.08
C ALA A 108 9.31 12.50 7.08
N LEU A 109 10.33 12.74 6.26
CA LEU A 109 11.55 11.93 6.23
C LEU A 109 12.30 12.00 7.57
N PHE A 110 12.41 13.18 8.18
CA PHE A 110 12.99 13.32 9.52
C PHE A 110 12.18 12.57 10.58
N LEU A 111 10.85 12.54 10.49
CA LEU A 111 9.98 11.77 11.39
C LEU A 111 10.15 10.25 11.24
N LEU A 112 10.76 9.75 10.15
CA LEU A 112 11.12 8.34 10.03
C LEU A 112 12.27 7.92 10.95
N ILE A 113 13.14 8.86 11.37
CA ILE A 113 14.28 8.57 12.25
C ILE A 113 13.82 7.97 13.60
N PRO A 114 12.94 8.62 14.38
CA PRO A 114 12.44 8.03 15.62
C PRO A 114 11.65 6.74 15.37
N ALA A 115 10.89 6.64 14.26
CA ALA A 115 10.16 5.42 13.92
C ALA A 115 11.11 4.23 13.66
N ALA A 116 12.20 4.46 12.93
CA ALA A 116 13.23 3.46 12.69
C ALA A 116 13.94 3.06 14.00
N TRP A 117 14.20 4.02 14.89
CA TRP A 117 14.78 3.76 16.20
C TRP A 117 13.86 2.89 17.09
N PHE A 118 12.57 3.21 17.19
CA PHE A 118 11.59 2.39 17.91
C PHE A 118 11.47 0.99 17.31
N ARG A 119 11.46 0.87 15.98
CA ARG A 119 11.44 -0.42 15.27
C ARG A 119 12.63 -1.29 15.68
N GLN A 120 13.85 -0.73 15.73
CA GLN A 120 15.03 -1.48 16.16
C GLN A 120 14.92 -1.96 17.61
N LYS A 121 14.31 -1.17 18.49
CA LYS A 121 14.12 -1.55 19.91
C LYS A 121 13.07 -2.66 20.11
N LEU A 122 12.06 -2.71 19.25
CA LEU A 122 11.00 -3.73 19.29
C LEU A 122 11.41 -5.03 18.59
N THR A 123 12.35 -4.97 17.64
CA THR A 123 12.80 -6.13 16.87
C THR A 123 13.86 -6.90 17.68
N PRO A 124 13.82 -8.24 17.71
CA PRO A 124 14.84 -9.02 18.38
C PRO A 124 16.24 -8.72 17.82
N PRO A 125 17.29 -8.74 18.65
CA PRO A 125 18.65 -8.45 18.21
C PRO A 125 19.12 -9.46 17.16
N MET A 126 19.89 -8.97 16.18
CA MET A 126 20.37 -9.80 15.09
C MET A 126 21.26 -10.95 15.60
N PRO A 127 21.10 -12.19 15.08
CA PRO A 127 21.92 -13.32 15.52
C PRO A 127 23.41 -13.05 15.32
N LYS A 128 24.22 -13.31 16.36
CA LYS A 128 25.68 -13.10 16.31
C LYS A 128 26.39 -14.01 15.31
N ASP A 129 25.80 -15.15 14.97
CA ASP A 129 26.41 -16.14 14.07
C ASP A 129 26.22 -15.81 12.58
N TRP A 130 25.56 -14.70 12.25
CA TRP A 130 25.35 -14.33 10.85
C TRP A 130 26.61 -13.74 10.21
N PRO A 131 26.99 -14.21 9.00
CA PRO A 131 28.09 -13.64 8.23
C PRO A 131 27.80 -12.19 7.84
N ALA A 132 28.86 -11.39 7.62
CA ALA A 132 28.76 -9.95 7.39
C ALA A 132 27.77 -9.56 6.28
N TRP A 133 27.69 -10.32 5.18
CA TRP A 133 26.75 -10.05 4.09
C TRP A 133 25.28 -10.13 4.52
N LYS A 134 24.90 -11.07 5.40
CA LYS A 134 23.53 -11.15 5.95
C LYS A 134 23.22 -9.96 6.85
N ARG A 135 24.21 -9.48 7.60
CA ARG A 135 24.07 -8.29 8.44
C ARG A 135 23.89 -7.02 7.59
N SER A 136 24.66 -6.90 6.51
CA SER A 136 24.51 -5.81 5.54
C SER A 136 23.13 -5.83 4.86
N LEU A 137 22.57 -7.00 4.57
CA LEU A 137 21.21 -7.10 3.99
C LEU A 137 20.13 -6.56 4.92
N VAL A 138 20.28 -6.68 6.24
CA VAL A 138 19.32 -6.09 7.19
C VAL A 138 19.41 -4.56 7.19
N ILE A 139 20.61 -4.00 6.98
CA ILE A 139 20.78 -2.54 6.84
C ILE A 139 20.18 -2.08 5.50
N LEU A 140 20.42 -2.84 4.42
CA LEU A 140 19.84 -2.58 3.10
C LEU A 140 18.34 -2.86 3.00
N GLU A 141 17.76 -3.50 4.02
CA GLU A 141 16.33 -3.78 4.10
C GLU A 141 15.50 -2.51 3.91
N GLY A 142 15.96 -1.36 4.44
CA GLY A 142 15.25 -0.08 4.27
C GLY A 142 15.04 0.30 2.79
N VAL A 143 16.06 0.09 1.94
CA VAL A 143 15.95 0.35 0.50
C VAL A 143 15.10 -0.73 -0.18
N LEU A 144 15.26 -1.98 0.22
CA LEU A 144 14.46 -3.09 -0.29
C LEU A 144 12.97 -2.94 0.05
N VAL A 145 12.63 -2.34 1.19
CA VAL A 145 11.25 -2.02 1.57
C VAL A 145 10.65 -1.01 0.61
N ILE A 146 11.39 0.01 0.17
CA ILE A 146 10.89 1.00 -0.80
C ILE A 146 10.57 0.30 -2.14
N LEU A 147 11.49 -0.54 -2.63
CA LEU A 147 11.27 -1.32 -3.84
C LEU A 147 10.07 -2.29 -3.69
N HIS A 148 9.94 -2.91 -2.50
CA HIS A 148 8.82 -3.78 -2.18
C HIS A 148 7.48 -3.02 -2.18
N LEU A 149 7.41 -1.85 -1.57
CA LEU A 149 6.20 -1.01 -1.57
C LEU A 149 5.81 -0.61 -2.99
N PHE A 150 6.77 -0.21 -3.82
CA PHE A 150 6.48 0.13 -5.21
C PHE A 150 5.98 -1.08 -6.01
N THR A 151 6.64 -2.22 -5.90
CA THR A 151 6.32 -3.40 -6.73
C THR A 151 5.11 -4.19 -6.25
N TYR A 152 4.94 -4.36 -4.94
CA TYR A 152 3.91 -5.22 -4.35
C TYR A 152 2.74 -4.45 -3.77
N VAL A 153 2.89 -3.17 -3.41
CA VAL A 153 1.75 -2.36 -2.95
C VAL A 153 1.21 -1.51 -4.09
N PHE A 154 2.05 -0.70 -4.74
CA PHE A 154 1.56 0.25 -5.75
C PHE A 154 1.08 -0.43 -7.05
N LEU A 155 1.92 -1.24 -7.70
CA LEU A 155 1.58 -1.83 -9.01
C LEU A 155 0.29 -2.69 -9.01
N PRO A 156 0.09 -3.67 -8.11
CA PRO A 156 -1.12 -4.47 -8.15
C PRO A 156 -2.37 -3.65 -7.81
N PHE A 157 -2.30 -2.67 -6.90
CA PHE A 157 -3.44 -1.81 -6.60
C PHE A 157 -3.79 -0.92 -7.80
N LEU A 158 -2.78 -0.33 -8.46
CA LEU A 158 -2.97 0.45 -9.68
C LEU A 158 -3.59 -0.40 -10.80
N GLN A 159 -3.15 -1.66 -10.96
CA GLN A 159 -3.74 -2.57 -11.93
C GLN A 159 -5.21 -2.85 -11.59
N ALA A 160 -5.55 -3.10 -10.31
CA ALA A 160 -6.93 -3.31 -9.90
C ALA A 160 -7.83 -2.10 -10.24
N GLU A 161 -7.40 -0.89 -9.88
CA GLU A 161 -8.12 0.35 -10.18
C GLU A 161 -8.30 0.56 -11.69
N THR A 162 -7.25 0.32 -12.46
CA THR A 162 -7.29 0.43 -13.92
C THR A 162 -8.29 -0.55 -14.53
N LEU A 163 -8.36 -1.79 -14.02
CA LEU A 163 -9.36 -2.77 -14.48
C LEU A 163 -10.79 -2.30 -14.16
N PHE A 164 -11.04 -1.73 -12.98
CA PHE A 164 -12.33 -1.11 -12.66
C PHE A 164 -12.69 0.04 -13.60
N MET A 165 -11.73 0.91 -13.91
CA MET A 165 -11.93 2.03 -14.85
C MET A 165 -12.34 1.53 -16.24
N PHE A 166 -11.79 0.41 -16.69
CA PHE A 166 -12.15 -0.22 -17.96
C PHE A 166 -13.34 -1.21 -17.86
N GLY A 167 -14.01 -1.30 -16.70
CA GLY A 167 -15.15 -2.20 -16.49
C GLY A 167 -14.81 -3.69 -16.57
N ARG A 168 -13.52 -4.06 -16.55
CA ARG A 168 -13.05 -5.45 -16.62
C ARG A 168 -13.04 -6.03 -15.22
N LYS A 169 -13.49 -7.27 -15.07
CA LYS A 169 -13.45 -8.01 -13.79
C LYS A 169 -12.10 -8.75 -13.65
N MET A 170 -11.75 -9.19 -12.45
CA MET A 170 -10.71 -10.22 -12.34
C MET A 170 -11.23 -11.49 -13.03
N ASP A 171 -10.63 -11.87 -14.15
CA ASP A 171 -11.07 -13.01 -14.94
C ASP A 171 -11.01 -14.33 -14.17
N LYS A 172 -10.12 -14.46 -13.17
CA LYS A 172 -9.97 -15.67 -12.34
C LYS A 172 -9.63 -15.33 -10.89
N PHE A 173 -10.51 -15.70 -9.96
CA PHE A 173 -10.23 -15.67 -8.53
C PHE A 173 -9.43 -16.93 -8.16
N GLU A 174 -8.13 -16.93 -8.42
CA GLU A 174 -7.28 -18.06 -8.03
C GLU A 174 -7.11 -18.09 -6.51
N PHE A 175 -7.33 -19.21 -5.83
CA PHE A 175 -7.07 -19.30 -4.39
C PHE A 175 -5.56 -19.40 -4.15
N THR A 176 -5.05 -18.73 -3.11
CA THR A 176 -3.65 -18.88 -2.72
C THR A 176 -3.42 -20.34 -2.29
N PRO A 177 -2.52 -21.09 -2.95
CA PRO A 177 -2.25 -22.47 -2.57
C PRO A 177 -1.67 -22.51 -1.15
N LYS A 178 -2.27 -23.34 -0.28
CA LYS A 178 -1.78 -23.55 1.09
C LYS A 178 -0.95 -24.82 1.15
N PHE A 179 0.37 -24.67 1.28
CA PHE A 179 1.25 -25.79 1.55
C PHE A 179 1.22 -26.09 3.05
N ARG A 180 0.52 -27.15 3.45
CA ARG A 180 0.59 -27.66 4.82
C ARG A 180 1.71 -28.71 4.86
N ASN A 181 2.76 -28.46 5.65
CA ASN A 181 3.71 -29.51 5.97
C ASN A 181 2.96 -30.58 6.79
N GLU A 182 2.64 -31.71 6.17
CA GLU A 182 2.24 -32.92 6.89
C GLU A 182 3.43 -33.37 7.74
N LYS A 183 3.50 -32.91 8.99
CA LYS A 183 4.26 -33.64 10.00
C LYS A 183 3.58 -34.99 10.11
N LYS A 184 4.20 -36.04 9.54
CA LYS A 184 3.87 -37.43 9.84
C LYS A 184 3.74 -37.56 11.36
N SER A 185 2.50 -37.76 11.80
CA SER A 185 2.20 -38.28 13.13
C SER A 185 3.00 -39.57 13.26
N LYS A 186 4.11 -39.55 14.02
CA LYS A 186 4.76 -40.77 14.44
C LYS A 186 3.79 -41.42 15.43
N SER A 187 3.03 -42.39 14.91
CA SER A 187 2.41 -43.46 15.69
C SER A 187 3.49 -44.28 16.39
#